data_AF-A0A3M2GLG9-F1
#
_entry.id   AF-A0A3M2GLG9-F1
#
_cell.length_a   1.000
_cell.length_b   1.000
_cell.length_c   1.000
_cell.angle_alpha   90.00
_cell.angle_beta   90.00
_cell.angle_gamma   90.00
#
_symmetry.space_group_name_H-M   'P 1'
#
loop_
_entity.id
_entity.type
_entity.pdbx_description
1 polymer ?
#
loop_
_entity_poly.entity_id
_entity_poly.type
_entity_poly.pdbx_seq_one_letter_code
_entity_poly.pdbx_strand_id
1 'polypeptide(L)'
;MSVTYLICFALNVYVFLIFARILLSWFPLDPDGTMAAVAGFLFVVTDPVLGPLRRVLPPVRLGGIGLDLSPMIAILGIVIVQGLIC
;
A
#
# COMPACT_ATOMS: atom_id res chain seq x y z
N MET A 1 -13.37 1.89 25.46
CA MET A 1 -12.62 1.50 24.25
C MET A 1 -11.25 2.15 24.34
N SER A 2 -10.21 1.36 24.46
CA SER A 2 -8.83 1.81 24.68
C SER A 2 -8.27 2.48 23.41
N VAL A 3 -7.39 3.47 23.59
CA VAL A 3 -6.67 4.15 22.50
C VAL A 3 -5.98 3.14 21.55
N THR A 4 -5.52 2.03 22.10
CA THR A 4 -4.96 0.89 21.36
C THR A 4 -5.90 0.37 20.27
N TYR A 5 -7.21 0.27 20.54
CA TYR A 5 -8.18 -0.23 19.56
C TYR A 5 -8.30 0.67 18.33
N LEU A 6 -8.26 2.01 18.53
CA LEU A 6 -8.27 2.97 17.43
C LEU A 6 -7.02 2.85 16.56
N ILE A 7 -5.86 2.63 17.17
CA ILE A 7 -4.59 2.43 16.45
C ILE A 7 -4.65 1.13 15.63
N CYS A 8 -5.09 0.03 16.24
CA CYS A 8 -5.22 -1.26 15.57
C CYS A 8 -6.21 -1.21 14.40
N PHE A 9 -7.32 -0.49 14.57
CA PHE A 9 -8.28 -0.25 13.49
C PHE A 9 -7.66 0.56 12.35
N ALA A 10 -6.96 1.65 12.66
CA ALA A 10 -6.30 2.48 11.65
C ALA A 10 -5.22 1.72 10.87
N LEU A 11 -4.42 0.89 11.53
CA LEU A 11 -3.42 0.02 10.87
C LEU A 11 -4.09 -0.98 9.92
N ASN A 12 -5.21 -1.59 10.33
CA ASN A 12 -5.98 -2.49 9.48
C ASN A 12 -6.50 -1.80 8.22
N VAL A 13 -7.07 -0.60 8.37
CA VAL A 13 -7.53 0.23 7.24
C VAL A 13 -6.36 0.53 6.31
N TYR A 14 -5.19 0.85 6.85
CA TYR A 14 -4.01 1.14 6.05
C TYR A 14 -3.51 -0.08 5.26
N VAL A 15 -3.53 -1.28 5.85
CA VAL A 15 -3.27 -2.53 5.11
C VAL A 15 -4.26 -2.70 3.96
N PHE A 16 -5.55 -2.44 4.19
CA PHE A 16 -6.57 -2.52 3.15
C PHE A 16 -6.33 -1.54 2.00
N LEU A 17 -5.88 -0.30 2.28
CA LEU A 17 -5.51 0.67 1.25
C LEU A 17 -4.33 0.20 0.40
N ILE A 18 -3.31 -0.39 1.02
CA ILE A 18 -2.18 -0.97 0.28
C ILE A 18 -2.66 -2.14 -0.58
N PHE A 19 -3.55 -2.98 -0.06
CA PHE A 19 -4.13 -4.10 -0.80
C PHE A 19 -4.93 -3.62 -2.01
N ALA A 20 -5.78 -2.60 -1.85
CA ALA A 20 -6.51 -1.97 -2.93
C ALA A 20 -5.56 -1.43 -4.01
N ARG A 21 -4.44 -0.82 -3.62
CA ARG A 21 -3.42 -0.33 -4.55
C ARG A 21 -2.79 -1.47 -5.36
N ILE A 22 -2.47 -2.60 -4.72
CA ILE A 22 -1.93 -3.78 -5.42
C ILE A 22 -2.97 -4.30 -6.43
N LEU A 23 -4.22 -4.45 -6.01
CA LEU A 23 -5.29 -4.91 -6.90
C LEU A 23 -5.45 -3.99 -8.11
N LEU A 24 -5.53 -2.67 -7.91
CA LEU A 24 -5.63 -1.70 -9.00
C LEU A 24 -4.42 -1.71 -9.93
N SER A 25 -3.23 -2.07 -9.44
CA SER A 25 -2.04 -2.16 -10.29
C SER A 25 -2.09 -3.31 -11.31
N TRP A 26 -2.95 -4.31 -11.10
CA TRP A 26 -3.12 -5.43 -12.03
C TRP A 26 -4.13 -5.15 -13.14
N PHE A 27 -4.97 -4.14 -12.96
CA PHE A 27 -5.94 -3.73 -13.97
C PHE A 27 -5.35 -2.60 -14.82
N PRO A 28 -5.48 -2.66 -16.15
CA PRO A 28 -5.19 -1.52 -17.00
C PRO A 28 -6.20 -0.42 -16.68
N LEU A 29 -5.72 0.70 -16.14
CA LEU A 29 -6.56 1.85 -15.77
C LEU A 29 -6.59 2.86 -16.92
N ASP A 30 -7.79 3.26 -17.33
CA ASP A 30 -7.96 4.38 -18.26
C ASP A 30 -7.62 5.71 -17.56
N PRO A 31 -6.77 6.57 -18.15
CA PRO A 31 -6.31 7.82 -17.53
C PRO A 31 -7.44 8.76 -17.09
N ASP A 32 -8.54 8.79 -17.83
CA ASP A 32 -9.70 9.66 -17.57
C ASP A 32 -10.80 8.95 -16.75
N GLY A 33 -10.56 7.70 -16.34
CA GLY A 33 -11.51 6.89 -15.59
C GLY A 33 -11.54 7.23 -14.09
N THR A 34 -12.70 7.02 -13.45
CA THR A 34 -12.85 7.15 -11.99
C THR A 34 -11.87 6.26 -11.22
N MET A 35 -11.48 5.12 -11.78
CA MET A 35 -10.51 4.20 -11.19
C MET A 35 -9.09 4.77 -11.14
N ALA A 36 -8.69 5.60 -12.12
CA ALA A 36 -7.39 6.28 -12.11
C ALA A 36 -7.33 7.34 -11.00
N ALA A 37 -8.44 8.04 -10.73
CA ALA A 37 -8.52 8.98 -9.61
C ALA A 37 -8.36 8.25 -8.26
N VAL A 38 -9.00 7.09 -8.09
CA VAL A 38 -8.84 6.26 -6.88
C VAL A 38 -7.41 5.75 -6.74
N ALA A 39 -6.81 5.24 -7.82
CA ALA A 39 -5.42 4.79 -7.82
C ALA A 39 -4.45 5.94 -7.47
N GLY A 40 -4.70 7.14 -7.99
CA GLY A 40 -3.93 8.35 -7.66
C GLY A 40 -4.06 8.73 -6.19
N PHE A 41 -5.27 8.69 -5.62
CA PHE A 41 -5.49 8.91 -4.20
C PHE A 41 -4.75 7.89 -3.34
N LEU A 42 -4.87 6.60 -3.66
CA LEU A 42 -4.14 5.55 -2.96
C LEU A 42 -2.63 5.75 -3.07
N PHE A 43 -2.14 6.19 -4.23
CA PHE A 43 -0.73 6.52 -4.41
C PHE A 43 -0.33 7.62 -3.42
N VAL A 44 -1.02 8.76 -3.40
CA VAL A 44 -0.71 9.89 -2.49
C VAL A 44 -0.71 9.47 -1.01
N VAL A 45 -1.69 8.67 -0.59
CA VAL A 45 -1.81 8.24 0.82
C VAL A 45 -0.73 7.23 1.19
N THR A 46 -0.35 6.34 0.27
CA THR A 46 0.60 5.26 0.57
C THR A 46 2.06 5.60 0.22
N ASP A 47 2.30 6.61 -0.62
CA ASP A 47 3.65 7.07 -1.00
C ASP A 47 4.56 7.53 0.14
N PRO A 48 4.11 8.22 1.20
CA PRO A 48 5.00 8.58 2.31
C PRO A 48 5.64 7.35 2.99
N VAL A 49 4.98 6.19 2.95
CA VAL A 49 5.52 4.92 3.47
C VAL A 49 6.25 4.13 2.38
N LEU A 50 5.66 4.03 1.18
CA LEU A 50 6.20 3.21 0.08
C LEU A 50 7.34 3.88 -0.69
N GLY A 51 7.39 5.20 -0.70
CA GLY A 51 8.40 6.00 -1.41
C GLY A 51 9.80 5.80 -0.85
N PRO A 52 10.03 5.94 0.47
CA PRO A 52 11.30 5.57 1.10
C PRO A 52 11.66 4.11 0.87
N LEU A 53 10.69 3.20 0.97
CA LEU A 53 10.89 1.78 0.68
C LEU A 53 11.36 1.54 -0.76
N ARG A 54 10.79 2.25 -1.74
CA ARG A 54 11.19 2.15 -3.16
C ARG A 54 12.59 2.65 -3.44
N ARG A 55 13.15 3.52 -2.59
CA ARG A 55 14.56 3.94 -2.69
C ARG A 55 15.51 2.84 -2.23
N VAL A 56 15.10 2.02 -1.26
CA VAL A 56 15.91 0.90 -0.73
C VAL A 56 15.71 -0.36 -1.58
N LEU A 57 14.47 -0.63 -1.99
CA LEU A 57 14.07 -1.78 -2.77
C LEU A 57 13.46 -1.29 -4.09
N PRO A 58 14.29 -1.03 -5.11
CA PRO A 58 13.81 -0.59 -6.41
C PRO A 58 12.84 -1.62 -7.01
N PRO A 59 11.84 -1.16 -7.75
CA PRO A 59 10.82 -2.03 -8.30
C PRO A 59 11.42 -2.99 -9.33
N VAL A 60 11.02 -4.26 -9.25
CA VAL A 60 11.53 -5.32 -10.12
C VAL A 60 10.70 -5.32 -11.39
N ARG A 61 11.33 -5.00 -12.52
CA ARG A 61 10.68 -5.05 -13.83
C ARG A 61 10.82 -6.47 -14.39
N LEU A 62 9.73 -7.22 -14.41
CA LEU A 62 9.67 -8.55 -15.02
C LEU A 62 8.84 -8.47 -16.30
N GLY A 63 9.47 -8.65 -17.47
CA GLY A 63 8.78 -8.79 -18.75
C GLY A 63 7.92 -7.59 -19.17
N GLY A 64 8.33 -6.36 -18.85
CA GLY A 64 7.58 -5.14 -19.18
C GLY A 64 6.56 -4.71 -18.13
N ILE A 65 6.30 -5.54 -17.11
CA ILE A 65 5.45 -5.21 -15.96
C ILE A 65 6.36 -4.81 -14.80
N GLY A 66 6.17 -3.58 -14.28
CA GLY A 66 6.83 -3.14 -13.06
C GLY A 66 6.13 -3.73 -11.84
N LEU A 67 6.74 -4.71 -11.18
CA LEU A 67 6.26 -5.25 -9.91
C LEU A 67 6.91 -4.47 -8.77
N ASP A 68 6.13 -3.59 -8.15
CA ASP A 68 6.51 -2.91 -6.92
C ASP A 68 6.46 -3.94 -5.76
N LEU A 69 7.61 -4.35 -5.21
CA LEU A 69 7.68 -5.20 -4.02
C LEU A 69 7.50 -4.41 -2.71
N SER A 70 7.54 -3.07 -2.79
CA SER A 70 7.35 -2.18 -1.64
C SER A 70 6.05 -2.40 -0.85
N PRO A 71 4.88 -2.67 -1.47
CA PRO A 71 3.63 -2.98 -0.77
C PRO A 71 3.74 -4.21 0.14
N MET A 72 4.44 -5.26 -0.31
CA MET A 72 4.61 -6.49 0.49
C MET A 72 5.42 -6.22 1.75
N ILE A 73 6.52 -5.46 1.64
CA ILE A 73 7.36 -5.11 2.79
C ILE A 73 6.59 -4.20 3.75
N ALA A 74 5.80 -3.24 3.22
CA ALA A 74 4.97 -2.37 4.04
C ALA A 74 3.92 -3.16 4.83
N ILE A 75 3.20 -4.08 4.18
CA ILE A 75 2.23 -4.97 4.84
C ILE A 75 2.93 -5.80 5.92
N LEU A 76 4.09 -6.40 5.61
CA LEU A 76 4.85 -7.20 6.58
C LEU A 76 5.23 -6.38 7.82
N GLY A 77 5.73 -5.16 7.62
CA GLY A 77 6.05 -4.24 8.72
C GLY A 77 4.82 -3.89 9.57
N ILE A 78 3.68 -3.62 8.94
CA ILE A 78 2.44 -3.31 9.66
C ILE A 78 1.93 -4.51 10.46
N VAL A 79 1.98 -5.73 9.90
CA VAL A 79 1.56 -6.95 10.60
C VAL A 79 2.41 -7.20 11.85
N ILE A 80 3.73 -6.97 11.76
CA ILE A 80 4.63 -7.08 12.91
C ILE A 80 4.25 -6.05 13.99
N VAL A 81 4.08 -4.79 13.60
CA VAL A 81 3.67 -3.72 14.53
C VAL A 81 2.32 -4.01 15.18
N GLN A 82 1.37 -4.52 14.40
CA GLN A 82 0.05 -4.90 14.88
C GLN A 82 0.13 -6.03 15.91
N GLY A 83 0.93 -7.08 15.65
CA GLY A 83 1.13 -8.18 16.59
C GLY A 83 1.82 -7.77 17.90
N LEU A 84 2.57 -6.66 17.90
CA LEU A 84 3.21 -6.13 19.12
C LEU A 84 2.27 -5.26 19.96
N ILE A 85 1.24 -4.67 19.36
CA ILE A 85 0.44 -3.61 19.98
C ILE A 85 -1.01 -4.04 20.30
N CYS A 86 -1.62 -4.96 19.52
CA CYS A 86 -3.08 -5.12 19.45
C CYS A 86 -3.74 -6.23 20.29
#